data_AF-A0A3C1HBF3-F1
#
_entry.id   AF-A0A3C1HBF3-F1
#
_cell.length_a   1.000
_cell.length_b   1.000
_cell.length_c   1.000
_cell.angle_alpha   90.00
_cell.angle_beta   90.00
_cell.angle_gamma   90.00
#
_symmetry.space_group_name_H-M   'P 1'
#
loop_
_entity.id
_entity.type
_entity.pdbx_description
1 polymer ?
#
loop_
_entity_poly.entity_id
_entity_poly.type
_entity_poly.pdbx_seq_one_letter_code
_entity_poly.pdbx_strand_id
1 'polypeptide(L)'
;MVPDLSGSLPGSRFHHGFAGFAAVAVMLLFLPQGAPGENALIECTSDTSLMEVAPEYNAGWTSSLQVGTNTQRNSARILFGFDVASTLPPGAVILRASLQILVLRADPFAAVNSPFELRRVLVPWNEGTKTGLKGGPSEDGEPSWDWISYPDIGWSEPGGLIGVDYSDAVSSTCFIKKPATYVFDSTPEMAHDVQTWLDAPDTNFGWMMRSQFEGVPKTARRVASREDTPALLSVDYYMPDAEPYISGVTTDGNSVVIQWTGGQGPYLLQRMPTTDGPWENYGVLIDGTTARVTAEGDQAYFRVLSSASLP
;
A
#
# COMPACT_ATOMS: atom_id res chain seq x y z
N MET A 1 -18.93 -89.36 -18.12
CA MET A 1 -19.30 -89.32 -16.69
C MET A 1 -19.85 -87.92 -16.45
N VAL A 2 -21.17 -87.80 -16.30
CA VAL A 2 -21.93 -86.55 -16.03
C VAL A 2 -22.32 -86.60 -14.54
N PRO A 3 -22.33 -85.47 -13.81
CA PRO A 3 -23.55 -84.67 -13.56
C PRO A 3 -23.26 -83.15 -13.73
N ASP A 4 -24.07 -82.27 -14.35
CA ASP A 4 -25.48 -81.85 -14.23
C ASP A 4 -25.91 -81.22 -12.89
N LEU A 5 -26.70 -80.14 -13.05
CA LEU A 5 -27.58 -79.38 -12.14
C LEU A 5 -26.95 -78.15 -11.44
N SER A 6 -27.57 -76.96 -11.33
CA SER A 6 -28.82 -76.36 -11.82
C SER A 6 -28.97 -74.96 -11.17
N GLY A 7 -29.69 -74.02 -11.82
CA GLY A 7 -30.29 -72.80 -11.20
C GLY A 7 -29.45 -71.51 -11.33
N SER A 8 -29.95 -70.27 -11.50
CA SER A 8 -31.27 -69.65 -11.74
C SER A 8 -31.00 -68.14 -12.00
N LEU A 9 -31.66 -67.51 -12.99
CA LEU A 9 -31.69 -66.05 -13.25
C LEU A 9 -32.63 -65.33 -12.24
N PRO A 10 -32.87 -63.99 -12.23
CA PRO A 10 -32.17 -62.77 -12.73
C PRO A 10 -32.11 -61.60 -11.68
N GLY A 11 -31.52 -60.43 -12.00
CA GLY A 11 -31.99 -59.13 -11.45
C GLY A 11 -30.98 -58.06 -10.98
N SER A 12 -30.74 -57.05 -11.83
CA SER A 12 -30.75 -55.58 -11.60
C SER A 12 -29.98 -54.87 -10.43
N ARG A 13 -29.34 -53.73 -10.81
CA ARG A 13 -29.27 -52.38 -10.17
C ARG A 13 -27.94 -51.83 -9.57
N PHE A 14 -27.54 -50.68 -10.15
CA PHE A 14 -27.07 -49.39 -9.60
C PHE A 14 -25.70 -49.17 -8.87
N HIS A 15 -24.99 -48.17 -9.43
CA HIS A 15 -24.34 -46.98 -8.82
C HIS A 15 -22.94 -47.01 -8.14
N HIS A 16 -22.09 -46.11 -8.70
CA HIS A 16 -21.23 -45.08 -8.09
C HIS A 16 -19.83 -45.37 -7.50
N GLY A 17 -18.89 -44.45 -7.84
CA GLY A 17 -17.73 -44.02 -7.03
C GLY A 17 -16.41 -43.94 -7.83
N PHE A 18 -15.99 -42.78 -8.38
CA PHE A 18 -15.11 -41.73 -7.79
C PHE A 18 -13.72 -42.25 -7.35
N ALA A 19 -12.56 -41.58 -7.50
CA ALA A 19 -12.18 -40.24 -7.95
C ALA A 19 -10.66 -40.26 -8.23
N GLY A 20 -10.16 -39.42 -9.13
CA GLY A 20 -8.75 -39.06 -9.22
C GLY A 20 -8.64 -37.57 -9.47
N PHE A 21 -8.36 -36.80 -8.42
CA PHE A 21 -8.11 -35.36 -8.51
C PHE A 21 -6.65 -35.12 -8.95
N ALA A 22 -6.46 -34.40 -10.06
CA ALA A 22 -5.19 -33.77 -10.40
C ALA A 22 -5.37 -32.26 -10.28
N ALA A 23 -4.59 -31.63 -9.40
CA ALA A 23 -4.52 -30.19 -9.23
C ALA A 23 -3.68 -29.56 -10.35
N VAL A 24 -4.17 -28.45 -10.91
CA VAL A 24 -3.48 -27.62 -11.90
C VAL A 24 -2.95 -26.38 -11.20
N ALA A 25 -1.67 -26.07 -11.38
CA ALA A 25 -1.07 -24.79 -10.99
C ALA A 25 -0.78 -23.98 -12.26
N VAL A 26 -1.20 -22.70 -12.27
CA VAL A 26 -0.94 -21.73 -13.34
C VAL A 26 -0.11 -20.60 -12.76
N MET A 27 0.99 -20.24 -13.43
CA MET A 27 1.76 -19.04 -13.13
C MET A 27 1.82 -18.21 -14.42
N LEU A 28 1.32 -16.97 -14.36
CA LEU A 28 1.37 -16.01 -15.46
C LEU A 28 1.89 -14.67 -14.94
N LEU A 29 2.82 -14.10 -15.71
CA LEU A 29 3.37 -12.75 -15.54
C LEU A 29 2.56 -11.80 -16.43
N PHE A 30 1.97 -10.77 -15.83
CA PHE A 30 1.31 -9.67 -16.54
C PHE A 30 1.93 -8.34 -16.15
N LEU A 31 2.11 -7.44 -17.13
CA LEU A 31 2.34 -6.02 -16.90
C LEU A 31 0.97 -5.34 -16.96
N PRO A 32 0.43 -4.75 -15.87
CA PRO A 32 -0.85 -4.07 -15.90
C PRO A 32 -0.72 -2.74 -16.67
N GLN A 33 -1.58 -2.51 -17.66
CA GLN A 33 -1.90 -1.15 -18.11
C GLN A 33 -3.03 -0.63 -17.22
N GLY A 34 -2.76 0.44 -16.49
CA GLY A 34 -3.61 0.89 -15.38
C GLY A 34 -4.97 1.44 -15.80
N ALA A 35 -5.99 1.08 -15.01
CA ALA A 35 -7.25 1.81 -14.89
C ALA A 35 -6.99 3.31 -14.56
N PRO A 36 -7.96 4.22 -14.77
CA PRO A 36 -7.78 5.61 -14.35
C PRO A 36 -7.45 5.64 -12.85
N GLY A 37 -6.31 6.26 -12.50
CA GLY A 37 -5.90 6.42 -11.12
C GLY A 37 -6.90 7.27 -10.34
N GLU A 38 -7.30 6.81 -9.17
CA GLU A 38 -7.97 7.58 -8.14
C GLU A 38 -6.93 8.32 -7.29
N ASN A 39 -7.34 9.44 -6.67
CA ASN A 39 -6.48 10.21 -5.78
C ASN A 39 -7.08 10.26 -4.37
N ALA A 40 -6.27 9.92 -3.37
CA ALA A 40 -6.58 10.12 -1.96
C ALA A 40 -5.66 11.17 -1.34
N LEU A 41 -6.20 11.90 -0.37
CA LEU A 41 -5.47 12.85 0.47
C LEU A 41 -5.53 12.37 1.92
N ILE A 42 -4.36 12.16 2.53
CA ILE A 42 -4.20 11.60 3.87
C ILE A 42 -3.43 12.63 4.71
N GLU A 43 -4.08 13.15 5.74
CA GLU A 43 -3.44 14.07 6.70
C GLU A 43 -2.50 13.30 7.64
N CYS A 44 -1.44 13.97 8.07
CA CYS A 44 -0.55 13.48 9.13
C CYS A 44 -1.34 13.22 10.41
N THR A 45 -1.29 11.98 10.92
CA THR A 45 -2.02 11.56 12.13
C THR A 45 -1.18 11.66 13.40
N SER A 46 0.14 11.71 13.26
CA SER A 46 1.09 11.87 14.36
C SER A 46 2.38 12.52 13.85
N ASP A 47 2.93 13.48 14.57
CA ASP A 47 4.24 14.05 14.27
C ASP A 47 4.97 14.57 15.50
N THR A 48 6.29 14.45 15.51
CA THR A 48 7.12 14.95 16.60
C THR A 48 8.54 15.23 16.13
N SER A 49 9.24 16.12 16.83
CA SER A 49 10.65 16.42 16.54
C SER A 49 11.58 15.70 17.50
N LEU A 50 12.59 15.04 16.96
CA LEU A 50 13.75 14.55 17.69
C LEU A 50 14.81 15.65 17.66
N MET A 51 15.29 16.11 18.82
CA MET A 51 16.13 17.31 18.90
C MET A 51 17.40 17.05 19.73
N GLU A 52 18.56 17.05 19.10
CA GLU A 52 19.84 16.83 19.78
C GLU A 52 20.14 17.91 20.84
N VAL A 53 19.65 19.14 20.65
CA VAL A 53 19.84 20.24 21.61
C VAL A 53 19.05 20.04 22.91
N ALA A 54 18.04 19.17 22.90
CA ALA A 54 17.19 18.85 24.03
C ALA A 54 16.85 17.35 23.94
N PRO A 55 17.83 16.47 24.20
CA PRO A 55 17.78 15.11 23.69
C PRO A 55 16.76 14.21 24.39
N GLU A 56 16.28 14.63 25.56
CA GLU A 56 15.22 13.97 26.33
C GLU A 56 13.83 14.59 26.09
N TYR A 57 13.70 15.56 25.19
CA TYR A 57 12.45 16.30 24.99
C TYR A 57 11.63 15.72 23.85
N ASN A 58 10.34 15.53 24.10
CA ASN A 58 9.31 15.26 23.10
C ASN A 58 8.67 16.59 22.64
N ALA A 59 8.17 16.63 21.41
CA ALA A 59 7.51 17.80 20.83
C ALA A 59 6.20 17.47 20.07
N GLY A 60 5.51 16.41 20.50
CA GLY A 60 4.39 15.81 19.78
C GLY A 60 3.17 16.72 19.59
N TRP A 61 2.91 17.65 20.51
CA TRP A 61 1.76 18.58 20.44
C TRP A 61 2.21 20.03 20.30
N THR A 62 3.36 20.25 19.66
CA THR A 62 3.88 21.60 19.41
C THR A 62 3.40 22.08 18.06
N SER A 63 2.95 23.34 17.93
CA SER A 63 2.45 23.86 16.64
C SER A 63 3.51 24.03 15.54
N SER A 64 4.79 23.73 15.83
CA SER A 64 5.86 23.77 14.84
C SER A 64 7.02 22.85 15.23
N LEU A 65 7.38 21.98 14.31
CA LEU A 65 8.41 20.96 14.43
C LEU A 65 9.75 21.48 13.92
N GLN A 66 10.86 20.93 14.43
CA GLN A 66 12.23 21.32 14.05
C GLN A 66 12.92 20.21 13.27
N VAL A 67 13.56 20.58 12.16
CA VAL A 67 14.38 19.69 11.34
C VAL A 67 15.65 20.39 10.87
N GLY A 68 16.73 19.64 10.65
CA GLY A 68 18.02 20.15 10.22
C GLY A 68 18.88 20.69 11.37
N THR A 69 20.01 21.28 11.02
CA THR A 69 21.07 21.63 11.98
C THR A 69 21.05 23.10 12.34
N ASN A 70 21.03 23.40 13.64
CA ASN A 70 20.98 24.76 14.17
C ASN A 70 22.35 25.47 14.06
N THR A 71 22.45 26.69 14.61
CA THR A 71 23.69 27.48 14.62
C THR A 71 24.79 26.92 15.54
N GLN A 72 24.40 26.09 16.50
CA GLN A 72 25.27 25.43 17.50
C GLN A 72 25.69 24.02 17.05
N ARG A 73 25.35 23.61 15.83
CA ARG A 73 25.63 22.30 15.22
C ARG A 73 24.84 21.13 15.80
N ASN A 74 23.74 21.39 16.52
CA ASN A 74 22.84 20.32 16.91
C ASN A 74 21.81 20.06 15.81
N SER A 75 21.59 18.80 15.48
CA SER A 75 20.62 18.35 14.50
C SER A 75 19.24 18.13 15.11
N ALA A 76 18.24 18.17 14.25
CA ALA A 76 16.88 17.78 14.57
C ALA A 76 16.27 17.03 13.38
N ARG A 77 15.35 16.11 13.69
CA ARG A 77 14.65 15.26 12.74
C ARG A 77 13.16 15.31 13.07
N ILE A 78 12.31 15.05 12.09
CA ILE A 78 10.86 14.97 12.29
C ILE A 78 10.41 13.55 12.01
N LEU A 79 9.54 13.01 12.84
CA LEU A 79 8.76 11.81 12.53
C LEU A 79 7.37 12.23 12.07
N PHE A 80 6.86 11.59 11.02
CA PHE A 80 5.50 11.77 10.50
C PHE A 80 4.82 10.40 10.39
N GLY A 81 3.62 10.27 10.92
CA GLY A 81 2.76 9.09 10.81
C GLY A 81 1.52 9.37 9.97
N PHE A 82 1.09 8.36 9.21
CA PHE A 82 -0.08 8.43 8.34
C PHE A 82 -0.90 7.15 8.49
N ASP A 83 -2.22 7.24 8.53
CA ASP A 83 -3.10 6.07 8.54
C ASP A 83 -3.57 5.74 7.11
N VAL A 84 -2.72 5.02 6.38
CA VAL A 84 -2.96 4.68 4.97
C VAL A 84 -4.09 3.66 4.82
N ALA A 85 -4.09 2.63 5.66
CA ALA A 85 -5.00 1.48 5.52
C ALA A 85 -6.46 1.80 5.91
N SER A 86 -6.69 2.85 6.72
CA SER A 86 -8.05 3.33 6.97
C SER A 86 -8.60 4.22 5.86
N THR A 87 -7.73 4.78 5.01
CA THR A 87 -8.13 5.68 3.93
C THR A 87 -8.22 4.98 2.58
N LEU A 88 -7.28 4.10 2.26
CA LEU A 88 -7.21 3.41 0.97
C LEU A 88 -7.89 2.04 1.02
N PRO A 89 -8.58 1.61 -0.06
CA PRO A 89 -9.16 0.28 -0.12
C PRO A 89 -8.08 -0.82 -0.12
N PRO A 90 -8.28 -1.93 0.63
CA PRO A 90 -7.35 -3.06 0.61
C PRO A 90 -7.17 -3.62 -0.81
N GLY A 91 -5.93 -3.93 -1.17
CA GLY A 91 -5.58 -4.45 -2.49
C GLY A 91 -5.39 -3.39 -3.58
N ALA A 92 -5.52 -2.10 -3.26
CA ALA A 92 -5.14 -1.04 -4.18
C ALA A 92 -3.64 -1.12 -4.54
N VAL A 93 -3.33 -0.76 -5.77
CA VAL A 93 -1.95 -0.61 -6.26
C VAL A 93 -1.59 0.85 -6.29
N ILE A 94 -0.54 1.22 -5.56
CA ILE A 94 -0.04 2.59 -5.48
C ILE A 94 0.73 2.93 -6.76
N LEU A 95 0.30 4.00 -7.45
CA LEU A 95 0.97 4.53 -8.64
C LEU A 95 1.99 5.61 -8.27
N ARG A 96 1.57 6.55 -7.42
CA ARG A 96 2.38 7.70 -7.01
C ARG A 96 2.04 8.06 -5.57
N ALA A 97 3.04 8.56 -4.85
CA ALA A 97 2.88 9.13 -3.53
C ALA A 97 3.70 10.42 -3.46
N SER A 98 3.14 11.51 -2.96
CA SER A 98 3.85 12.77 -2.74
C SER A 98 3.46 13.37 -1.39
N LEU A 99 4.40 14.02 -0.72
CA LEU A 99 4.16 14.61 0.60
C LEU A 99 4.32 16.12 0.54
N GLN A 100 3.25 16.84 0.83
CA GLN A 100 3.27 18.28 0.99
C GLN A 100 3.53 18.66 2.46
N ILE A 101 4.45 19.59 2.68
CA ILE A 101 4.72 20.19 3.99
C ILE A 101 4.70 21.72 3.92
N LEU A 102 4.40 22.37 5.04
CA LEU A 102 4.53 23.82 5.18
C LEU A 102 5.75 24.17 6.04
N VAL A 103 6.72 24.88 5.45
CA VAL A 103 7.85 25.44 6.19
C VAL A 103 7.47 26.82 6.69
N LEU A 104 7.37 26.96 8.01
CA LEU A 104 6.98 28.20 8.69
C LEU A 104 8.15 29.16 8.86
N ARG A 105 9.35 28.64 9.18
CA ARG A 105 10.52 29.49 9.48
C ARG A 105 11.83 28.87 9.02
N ALA A 106 12.78 29.75 8.71
CA ALA A 106 14.20 29.48 8.55
C ALA A 106 14.98 30.58 9.28
N ASP A 107 16.29 30.40 9.49
CA ASP A 107 17.13 31.50 9.99
C ASP A 107 17.06 32.71 9.02
N PRO A 108 16.64 33.90 9.47
CA PRO A 108 16.34 35.01 8.57
C PRO A 108 17.58 35.69 7.99
N PHE A 109 18.78 35.42 8.50
CA PHE A 109 19.99 36.15 8.12
C PHE A 109 21.04 35.27 7.42
N ALA A 110 21.09 33.99 7.76
CA ALA A 110 22.17 33.10 7.34
C ALA A 110 21.73 31.64 7.15
N ALA A 111 20.43 31.40 6.88
CA ALA A 111 19.97 30.06 6.53
C ALA A 111 20.72 29.51 5.32
N VAL A 112 21.22 28.28 5.46
CA VAL A 112 21.80 27.51 4.37
C VAL A 112 20.69 26.68 3.73
N ASN A 113 20.46 26.91 2.43
CA ASN A 113 19.54 26.11 1.63
C ASN A 113 20.07 24.69 1.51
N SER A 114 19.24 23.69 1.78
CA SER A 114 19.70 22.30 1.89
C SER A 114 18.68 21.31 1.35
N PRO A 115 19.14 20.15 0.85
CA PRO A 115 18.28 19.02 0.61
C PRO A 115 17.87 18.38 1.94
N PHE A 116 16.59 18.08 2.04
CA PHE A 116 15.99 17.26 3.09
C PHE A 116 15.48 15.98 2.46
N GLU A 117 15.54 14.89 3.18
CA GLU A 117 15.15 13.57 2.72
C GLU A 117 14.11 12.96 3.66
N LEU A 118 13.24 12.12 3.09
CA LEU A 118 12.34 11.22 3.80
C LEU A 118 12.92 9.81 3.78
N ARG A 119 12.82 9.11 4.91
CA ARG A 119 13.23 7.71 5.06
C ARG A 119 12.21 6.97 5.91
N ARG A 120 11.82 5.76 5.52
CA ARG A 120 10.85 4.96 6.28
C ARG A 120 11.38 4.60 7.65
N VAL A 121 10.58 4.82 8.70
CA VAL A 121 10.90 4.40 10.08
C VAL A 121 10.63 2.90 10.20
N LEU A 122 11.51 2.18 10.91
CA LEU A 122 11.48 0.72 11.02
C LEU A 122 11.08 0.22 12.42
N VAL A 123 10.95 1.16 13.37
CA VAL A 123 10.61 0.90 14.77
C VAL A 123 9.34 1.66 15.15
N PRO A 124 8.45 1.07 15.97
CA PRO A 124 7.25 1.76 16.42
C PRO A 124 7.60 2.92 17.35
N TRP A 125 6.84 4.01 17.24
CA TRP A 125 6.92 5.18 18.11
C TRP A 125 5.50 5.70 18.36
N ASN A 126 5.31 6.42 19.46
CA ASN A 126 4.09 7.19 19.69
C ASN A 126 4.40 8.69 19.56
N GLU A 127 3.40 9.53 19.34
CA GLU A 127 3.64 10.95 19.12
C GLU A 127 4.17 11.68 20.36
N GLY A 128 3.64 11.33 21.52
CA GLY A 128 3.73 12.12 22.74
C GLY A 128 2.80 13.34 22.75
N THR A 129 2.85 14.08 23.85
CA THR A 129 1.83 15.08 24.20
C THR A 129 2.41 16.45 24.55
N LYS A 130 3.73 16.62 24.42
CA LYS A 130 4.40 17.81 24.92
C LYS A 130 4.16 19.00 24.00
N THR A 131 3.84 20.14 24.63
CA THR A 131 3.44 21.38 23.96
C THR A 131 4.51 22.47 24.09
N GLY A 132 4.25 23.64 23.48
CA GLY A 132 5.13 24.80 23.55
C GLY A 132 6.24 24.78 22.49
N LEU A 133 7.00 25.87 22.35
CA LEU A 133 7.93 26.03 21.22
C LEU A 133 9.11 25.04 21.19
N LYS A 134 9.43 24.41 22.33
CA LYS A 134 10.55 23.47 22.47
C LYS A 134 10.07 22.09 22.91
N GLY A 135 8.76 21.87 23.03
CA GLY A 135 8.24 20.71 23.72
C GLY A 135 8.61 20.69 25.19
N GLY A 136 8.74 19.50 25.76
CA GLY A 136 9.08 19.27 27.16
C GLY A 136 9.71 17.89 27.37
N PRO A 137 10.20 17.57 28.58
CA PRO A 137 10.74 16.25 28.90
C PRO A 137 9.77 15.14 28.51
N SER A 138 10.29 14.08 27.91
CA SER A 138 9.50 12.94 27.46
C SER A 138 8.90 12.19 28.64
N GLU A 139 7.66 11.77 28.48
CA GLU A 139 6.98 10.86 29.40
C GLU A 139 7.09 9.41 28.93
N ASP A 140 6.58 8.49 29.74
CA ASP A 140 6.57 7.06 29.46
C ASP A 140 5.97 6.76 28.08
N GLY A 141 6.69 5.99 27.27
CA GLY A 141 6.36 5.68 25.89
C GLY A 141 6.77 6.72 24.85
N GLU A 142 7.12 7.96 25.24
CA GLU A 142 7.34 9.06 24.29
C GLU A 142 8.74 9.02 23.64
N PRO A 143 8.84 9.36 22.34
CA PRO A 143 10.12 9.46 21.66
C PRO A 143 10.78 10.82 21.91
N SER A 144 12.10 10.78 21.89
CA SER A 144 12.99 11.94 21.91
C SER A 144 14.23 11.65 21.06
N TRP A 145 15.25 12.52 21.11
CA TRP A 145 16.52 12.22 20.44
C TRP A 145 17.17 10.94 20.97
N ASP A 146 17.16 10.71 22.29
CA ASP A 146 17.80 9.53 22.89
C ASP A 146 16.87 8.30 22.93
N TRP A 147 15.55 8.50 22.88
CA TRP A 147 14.56 7.44 23.13
C TRP A 147 13.62 7.21 21.94
N ILE A 148 13.38 5.94 21.59
CA ILE A 148 12.25 5.54 20.76
C ILE A 148 10.97 5.55 21.63
N SER A 149 11.10 5.01 22.85
CA SER A 149 10.04 4.92 23.85
C SER A 149 10.68 5.09 25.23
N TYR A 150 10.66 6.31 25.75
CA TYR A 150 11.24 6.62 27.05
C TYR A 150 10.53 5.84 28.18
N PRO A 151 11.22 5.41 29.26
CA PRO A 151 12.67 5.33 29.43
C PRO A 151 13.25 3.97 29.02
N ASP A 152 12.45 3.10 28.40
CA ASP A 152 12.77 1.68 28.26
C ASP A 152 13.55 1.35 27.00
N ILE A 153 13.26 2.03 25.89
CA ILE A 153 13.80 1.70 24.56
C ILE A 153 14.48 2.92 23.96
N GLY A 154 15.80 2.89 23.96
CA GLY A 154 16.65 3.87 23.26
C GLY A 154 16.68 3.61 21.76
N TRP A 155 17.00 4.64 20.98
CA TRP A 155 17.45 4.43 19.60
C TRP A 155 18.74 3.60 19.59
N SER A 156 19.04 2.94 18.47
CA SER A 156 20.31 2.21 18.33
C SER A 156 21.52 3.15 18.41
N GLU A 157 21.34 4.40 18.00
CA GLU A 157 22.22 5.55 18.24
C GLU A 157 21.36 6.79 18.45
N PRO A 158 21.79 7.81 19.22
CA PRO A 158 21.02 9.04 19.40
C PRO A 158 20.54 9.66 18.06
N GLY A 159 19.23 9.88 17.97
CA GLY A 159 18.50 10.34 16.78
C GLY A 159 18.11 9.24 15.80
N GLY A 160 18.57 8.00 16.00
CA GLY A 160 18.34 6.83 15.16
C GLY A 160 19.54 6.46 14.29
N LEU A 161 19.76 5.15 14.13
CA LEU A 161 20.76 4.53 13.26
C LEU A 161 20.14 4.11 11.92
N ILE A 162 20.78 4.52 10.81
CA ILE A 162 20.39 4.14 9.45
C ILE A 162 20.54 2.63 9.22
N GLY A 163 19.57 2.04 8.51
CA GLY A 163 19.50 0.61 8.25
C GLY A 163 19.02 -0.24 9.43
N VAL A 164 18.81 0.37 10.61
CA VAL A 164 18.33 -0.31 11.82
C VAL A 164 17.03 0.32 12.30
N ASP A 165 17.05 1.61 12.68
CA ASP A 165 15.87 2.29 13.21
C ASP A 165 15.06 3.01 12.11
N TYR A 166 15.73 3.40 11.03
CA TYR A 166 15.10 3.89 9.79
C TYR A 166 15.85 3.37 8.56
N SER A 167 15.16 3.32 7.43
CA SER A 167 15.65 2.73 6.18
C SER A 167 16.88 3.45 5.59
N ASP A 168 17.81 2.67 5.03
CA ASP A 168 18.91 3.19 4.20
C ASP A 168 18.43 3.64 2.81
N ALA A 169 17.26 3.18 2.35
CA ALA A 169 16.64 3.71 1.15
C ALA A 169 16.04 5.09 1.42
N VAL A 170 16.35 6.06 0.56
CA VAL A 170 15.71 7.38 0.56
C VAL A 170 14.37 7.28 -0.16
N SER A 171 13.29 7.60 0.53
CA SER A 171 11.95 7.62 -0.05
C SER A 171 11.82 8.80 -1.01
N SER A 172 12.19 10.02 -0.60
CA SER A 172 12.19 11.18 -1.49
C SER A 172 13.11 12.28 -0.95
N THR A 173 13.47 13.25 -1.78
CA THR A 173 14.30 14.41 -1.42
C THR A 173 13.65 15.69 -1.90
N CYS A 174 13.67 16.73 -1.07
CA CYS A 174 13.19 18.06 -1.40
C CYS A 174 14.22 19.13 -1.02
N PHE A 175 14.47 20.11 -1.90
CA PHE A 175 15.42 21.19 -1.64
C PHE A 175 14.75 22.41 -1.02
N ILE A 176 14.92 22.60 0.29
CA ILE A 176 14.21 23.60 1.08
C ILE A 176 15.06 24.85 1.30
N LYS A 177 14.49 26.01 0.96
CA LYS A 177 15.20 27.30 0.96
C LYS A 177 14.68 28.25 2.03
N LYS A 178 13.40 28.61 1.95
CA LYS A 178 12.75 29.69 2.72
C LYS A 178 11.38 29.24 3.22
N PRO A 179 10.70 30.00 4.08
CA PRO A 179 9.31 29.72 4.42
C PRO A 179 8.42 29.67 3.18
N ALA A 180 7.78 28.53 2.94
CA ALA A 180 6.89 28.22 1.83
C ALA A 180 6.33 26.80 1.99
N THR A 181 5.35 26.47 1.16
CA THR A 181 4.95 25.07 0.93
C THR A 181 5.97 24.37 0.04
N TYR A 182 6.30 23.12 0.39
CA TYR A 182 7.19 22.26 -0.36
C TYR A 182 6.54 20.90 -0.58
N VAL A 183 6.88 20.25 -1.69
CA VAL A 183 6.43 18.90 -2.02
C VAL A 183 7.67 18.02 -2.15
N PHE A 184 7.65 16.88 -1.45
CA PHE A 184 8.49 15.75 -1.75
C PHE A 184 7.85 15.00 -2.91
N ASP A 185 8.49 15.06 -4.08
CA ASP A 185 7.99 14.46 -5.30
C ASP A 185 7.98 12.95 -5.22
N SER A 186 7.06 12.34 -5.97
CA SER A 186 6.93 10.88 -6.04
C SER A 186 8.16 10.24 -6.67
N THR A 187 8.63 9.20 -6.01
CA THR A 187 9.64 8.24 -6.47
C THR A 187 9.07 6.82 -6.40
N PRO A 188 9.70 5.84 -7.06
CA PRO A 188 9.36 4.43 -6.86
C PRO A 188 9.45 3.99 -5.40
N GLU A 189 10.48 4.42 -4.67
CA GLU A 189 10.70 4.10 -3.26
C GLU A 189 9.59 4.65 -2.36
N MET A 190 9.13 5.88 -2.61
CA MET A 190 8.04 6.49 -1.84
C MET A 190 6.70 5.80 -2.10
N ALA A 191 6.41 5.41 -3.35
CA ALA A 191 5.23 4.62 -3.67
C ALA A 191 5.29 3.22 -3.03
N HIS A 192 6.47 2.59 -3.04
CA HIS A 192 6.70 1.29 -2.41
C HIS A 192 6.52 1.33 -0.88
N ASP A 193 6.99 2.39 -0.21
CA ASP A 193 6.74 2.58 1.22
C ASP A 193 5.23 2.61 1.53
N VAL A 194 4.46 3.40 0.78
CA VAL A 194 2.99 3.49 0.95
C VAL A 194 2.30 2.17 0.63
N GLN A 195 2.74 1.45 -0.41
CA GLN A 195 2.23 0.11 -0.72
C GLN A 195 2.49 -0.86 0.45
N THR A 196 3.70 -0.82 1.03
CA THR A 196 4.05 -1.64 2.19
C THR A 196 3.14 -1.35 3.39
N TRP A 197 2.83 -0.08 3.63
CA TRP A 197 1.93 0.33 4.72
C TRP A 197 0.47 -0.08 4.49
N LEU A 198 0.02 -0.09 3.24
CA LEU A 198 -1.31 -0.60 2.88
C LEU A 198 -1.39 -2.12 3.06
N ASP A 199 -0.38 -2.85 2.57
CA ASP A 199 -0.36 -4.32 2.58
C ASP A 199 -0.07 -4.90 3.98
N ALA A 200 0.69 -4.19 4.81
CA ALA A 200 1.06 -4.58 6.17
C ALA A 200 0.97 -3.40 7.16
N PRO A 201 -0.27 -3.01 7.57
CA PRO A 201 -0.50 -1.82 8.40
C PRO A 201 0.22 -1.86 9.75
N ASP A 202 0.42 -3.04 10.35
CA ASP A 202 1.13 -3.21 11.63
C ASP A 202 2.63 -2.82 11.57
N THR A 203 3.17 -2.64 10.36
CA THR A 203 4.56 -2.21 10.12
C THR A 203 4.67 -0.75 9.66
N ASN A 204 3.56 -0.02 9.63
CA ASN A 204 3.54 1.38 9.28
C ASN A 204 3.92 2.26 10.48
N PHE A 205 5.18 2.69 10.49
CA PHE A 205 5.71 3.66 11.44
C PHE A 205 6.01 5.02 10.78
N GLY A 206 5.51 5.22 9.55
CA GLY A 206 5.67 6.47 8.82
C GLY A 206 7.10 6.81 8.38
N TRP A 207 7.38 8.10 8.21
CA TRP A 207 8.64 8.62 7.69
C TRP A 207 9.39 9.48 8.72
N MET A 208 10.72 9.39 8.68
CA MET A 208 11.64 10.35 9.27
C MET A 208 12.10 11.35 8.21
N MET A 209 11.92 12.64 8.49
CA MET A 209 12.50 13.74 7.71
C MET A 209 13.79 14.23 8.37
N ARG A 210 14.86 14.36 7.59
CA ARG A 210 16.14 14.90 8.05
C ARG A 210 16.85 15.70 6.96
N SER A 211 17.87 16.48 7.34
CA SER A 211 18.77 17.06 6.34
C SER A 211 19.77 16.00 5.87
N GLN A 212 20.09 15.95 4.57
CA GLN A 212 21.15 15.06 4.08
C GLN A 212 22.53 15.44 4.63
N PHE A 213 22.70 16.71 5.03
CA PHE A 213 23.97 17.25 5.49
C PHE A 213 23.88 17.76 6.93
N GLU A 214 23.67 16.85 7.89
CA GLU A 214 23.57 17.19 9.32
C GLU A 214 24.84 17.86 9.89
N GLY A 215 26.02 17.66 9.28
CA GLY A 215 27.26 18.35 9.65
C GLY A 215 27.35 19.82 9.22
N VAL A 216 26.42 20.29 8.37
CA VAL A 216 26.37 21.68 7.89
C VAL A 216 25.45 22.49 8.82
N PRO A 217 25.95 23.53 9.50
CA PRO A 217 25.13 24.34 10.39
C PRO A 217 24.17 25.26 9.61
N LYS A 218 23.18 25.80 10.32
CA LYS A 218 22.20 26.78 9.80
C LYS A 218 21.27 26.24 8.71
N THR A 219 21.12 24.92 8.65
CA THR A 219 20.14 24.26 7.79
C THR A 219 18.78 24.14 8.46
N ALA A 220 18.68 24.40 9.77
CA ALA A 220 17.44 24.26 10.55
C ALA A 220 16.22 24.96 9.92
N ARG A 221 15.08 24.28 9.96
CA ARG A 221 13.75 24.77 9.55
C ARG A 221 12.74 24.49 10.65
N ARG A 222 11.71 25.34 10.72
CA ARG A 222 10.47 25.04 11.43
C ARG A 222 9.41 24.63 10.42
N VAL A 223 8.90 23.43 10.55
CA VAL A 223 7.82 22.86 9.73
C VAL A 223 6.53 22.93 10.56
N ALA A 224 5.39 23.19 9.93
CA ALA A 224 4.09 23.12 10.62
C ALA A 224 3.84 21.69 11.10
N SER A 225 3.29 21.54 12.30
CA SER A 225 2.82 20.25 12.83
C SER A 225 1.36 20.03 12.45
N ARG A 226 0.81 18.87 12.82
CA ARG A 226 -0.63 18.61 12.72
C ARG A 226 -1.51 19.50 13.61
N GLU A 227 -0.97 20.11 14.66
CA GLU A 227 -1.68 21.12 15.48
C GLU A 227 -1.77 22.50 14.81
N ASP A 228 -1.13 22.69 13.64
CA ASP A 228 -1.23 23.91 12.82
C ASP A 228 -1.71 23.57 11.40
N THR A 229 -0.78 23.27 10.49
CA THR A 229 -1.06 22.86 9.12
C THR A 229 -0.45 21.48 8.91
N PRO A 230 -1.23 20.39 9.03
CA PRO A 230 -0.73 19.03 8.89
C PRO A 230 0.00 18.81 7.56
N ALA A 231 1.04 17.97 7.60
CA ALA A 231 1.59 17.42 6.36
C ALA A 231 0.52 16.61 5.63
N LEU A 232 0.48 16.72 4.30
CA LEU A 232 -0.57 16.10 3.47
C LEU A 232 0.07 15.13 2.47
N LEU A 233 -0.22 13.85 2.66
CA LEU A 233 0.17 12.78 1.74
C LEU A 233 -0.89 12.65 0.64
N SER A 234 -0.49 12.87 -0.61
CA SER A 234 -1.34 12.62 -1.78
C SER A 234 -0.91 11.32 -2.45
N VAL A 235 -1.88 10.42 -2.65
CA VAL A 235 -1.65 9.09 -3.19
C VAL A 235 -2.52 8.89 -4.43
N ASP A 236 -1.86 8.67 -5.57
CA ASP A 236 -2.53 8.16 -6.77
C ASP A 236 -2.46 6.64 -6.71
N TYR A 237 -3.61 5.99 -6.82
CA TYR A 237 -3.73 4.53 -6.81
C TYR A 237 -4.75 4.07 -7.83
N TYR A 238 -4.76 2.79 -8.15
CA TYR A 238 -5.89 2.16 -8.81
C TYR A 238 -6.22 0.86 -8.11
N MET A 239 -7.47 0.44 -8.20
CA MET A 239 -7.81 -0.92 -7.84
C MET A 239 -7.41 -1.82 -9.01
N PRO A 240 -6.46 -2.75 -8.85
CA PRO A 240 -6.30 -3.81 -9.84
C PRO A 240 -7.65 -4.54 -9.88
N ASP A 241 -8.27 -4.54 -11.05
CA ASP A 241 -9.55 -5.24 -11.21
C ASP A 241 -9.33 -6.69 -10.78
N ALA A 242 -10.10 -7.16 -9.79
CA ALA A 242 -10.13 -8.59 -9.50
C ALA A 242 -10.43 -9.29 -10.82
N GLU A 243 -9.55 -10.15 -11.33
CA GLU A 243 -9.75 -10.77 -12.66
C GLU A 243 -11.18 -11.29 -12.78
N PRO A 244 -11.88 -11.05 -13.91
CA PRO A 244 -13.26 -11.51 -14.03
C PRO A 244 -13.30 -13.03 -13.90
N TYR A 245 -14.00 -13.54 -12.90
CA TYR A 245 -14.16 -14.97 -12.69
C TYR A 245 -15.63 -15.35 -12.71
N ILE A 246 -15.91 -16.54 -13.24
CA ILE A 246 -17.27 -17.10 -13.29
C ILE A 246 -17.70 -17.42 -11.85
N SER A 247 -18.70 -16.69 -11.36
CA SER A 247 -19.25 -16.79 -10.01
C SER A 247 -20.45 -17.72 -9.94
N GLY A 248 -21.09 -18.01 -11.07
CA GLY A 248 -22.24 -18.90 -11.13
C GLY A 248 -22.52 -19.43 -12.54
N VAL A 249 -22.97 -20.67 -12.62
CA VAL A 249 -23.46 -21.29 -13.85
C VAL A 249 -24.78 -21.97 -13.53
N THR A 250 -25.85 -21.54 -14.18
CA THR A 250 -27.19 -22.14 -14.03
C THR A 250 -27.75 -22.53 -15.39
N THR A 251 -28.66 -23.49 -15.43
CA THR A 251 -29.36 -23.90 -16.66
C THR A 251 -30.76 -23.32 -16.68
N ASP A 252 -31.17 -22.75 -17.80
CA ASP A 252 -32.53 -22.24 -18.06
C ASP A 252 -33.00 -22.75 -19.42
N GLY A 253 -33.84 -23.79 -19.41
CA GLY A 253 -34.28 -24.48 -20.63
C GLY A 253 -33.09 -25.07 -21.42
N ASN A 254 -32.94 -24.66 -22.69
CA ASN A 254 -31.82 -25.08 -23.55
C ASN A 254 -30.62 -24.10 -23.48
N SER A 255 -30.57 -23.26 -22.45
CA SER A 255 -29.52 -22.25 -22.26
C SER A 255 -28.77 -22.47 -20.96
N VAL A 256 -27.49 -22.09 -20.99
CA VAL A 256 -26.63 -21.93 -19.82
C VAL A 256 -26.52 -20.43 -19.53
N VAL A 257 -26.87 -20.04 -18.31
CA VAL A 257 -26.70 -18.68 -17.79
C VAL A 257 -25.40 -18.64 -16.99
N ILE A 258 -24.43 -17.89 -17.49
CA ILE A 258 -23.12 -17.71 -16.87
C ILE A 258 -23.10 -16.33 -16.21
N GLN A 259 -22.79 -16.30 -14.92
CA GLN A 259 -22.62 -15.08 -14.15
C GLN A 259 -21.14 -14.96 -13.74
N TRP A 260 -20.61 -13.75 -13.75
CA TRP A 260 -19.26 -13.46 -13.27
C TRP A 260 -19.25 -12.28 -12.34
N THR A 261 -18.12 -12.07 -11.67
CA THR A 261 -17.82 -10.87 -10.90
C THR A 261 -16.33 -10.55 -11.06
N GLY A 262 -15.92 -9.36 -10.65
CA GLY A 262 -14.59 -8.83 -10.97
C GLY A 262 -14.48 -8.34 -12.42
N GLY A 263 -13.37 -7.68 -12.72
CA GLY A 263 -13.07 -7.02 -13.99
C GLY A 263 -13.78 -5.66 -14.11
N GLN A 264 -13.36 -4.87 -15.09
CA GLN A 264 -14.19 -3.80 -15.65
C GLN A 264 -14.72 -4.23 -17.00
N GLY A 265 -15.98 -3.89 -17.26
CA GLY A 265 -16.58 -4.09 -18.58
C GLY A 265 -16.04 -3.07 -19.61
N PRO A 266 -16.39 -3.24 -20.89
CA PRO A 266 -17.16 -4.37 -21.41
C PRO A 266 -16.39 -5.71 -21.35
N TYR A 267 -17.13 -6.81 -21.22
CA TYR A 267 -16.59 -8.17 -21.12
C TYR A 267 -16.70 -8.92 -22.44
N LEU A 268 -15.80 -9.86 -22.69
CA LEU A 268 -15.90 -10.81 -23.79
C LEU A 268 -15.98 -12.23 -23.24
N LEU A 269 -17.08 -12.91 -23.52
CA LEU A 269 -17.19 -14.34 -23.24
C LEU A 269 -16.46 -15.10 -24.35
N GLN A 270 -15.61 -16.05 -23.97
CA GLN A 270 -15.03 -17.01 -24.91
C GLN A 270 -15.48 -18.43 -24.55
N ARG A 271 -15.65 -19.24 -25.59
CA ARG A 271 -16.03 -20.65 -25.50
C ARG A 271 -14.93 -21.50 -26.09
N MET A 272 -14.76 -22.68 -25.53
CA MET A 272 -13.93 -23.74 -26.10
C MET A 272 -14.74 -25.06 -26.07
N PRO A 273 -15.02 -25.70 -27.21
CA PRO A 273 -15.89 -26.89 -27.24
C PRO A 273 -15.27 -28.17 -26.66
N THR A 274 -13.94 -28.28 -26.65
CA THR A 274 -13.18 -29.42 -26.13
C THR A 274 -11.98 -28.93 -25.33
N THR A 275 -11.27 -29.77 -24.57
CA THR A 275 -10.11 -29.34 -23.79
C THR A 275 -8.89 -28.92 -24.63
N ASP A 276 -8.86 -29.32 -25.91
CA ASP A 276 -7.66 -29.24 -26.75
C ASP A 276 -7.81 -28.25 -27.92
N GLY A 277 -8.90 -27.47 -27.94
CA GLY A 277 -9.20 -26.50 -29.01
C GLY A 277 -8.75 -25.06 -28.72
N PRO A 278 -8.81 -24.15 -29.70
CA PRO A 278 -8.63 -22.74 -29.45
C PRO A 278 -9.84 -22.15 -28.71
N TRP A 279 -9.60 -21.11 -27.91
CA TRP A 279 -10.68 -20.27 -27.39
C TRP A 279 -11.26 -19.40 -28.51
N GLU A 280 -12.58 -19.41 -28.64
CA GLU A 280 -13.30 -18.64 -29.64
C GLU A 280 -14.22 -17.61 -28.97
N ASN A 281 -14.37 -16.44 -29.58
CA ASN A 281 -15.28 -15.40 -29.09
C ASN A 281 -16.72 -15.88 -29.18
N TYR A 282 -17.43 -15.84 -28.04
CA TYR A 282 -18.84 -16.15 -27.97
C TYR A 282 -19.66 -14.86 -27.93
N GLY A 283 -20.09 -14.41 -29.10
CA GLY A 283 -20.90 -13.19 -29.26
C GLY A 283 -20.07 -11.91 -29.30
N VAL A 284 -20.68 -10.82 -28.82
CA VAL A 284 -20.11 -9.47 -28.78
C VAL A 284 -19.70 -9.09 -27.36
N LEU A 285 -19.09 -7.91 -27.22
CA LEU A 285 -18.80 -7.30 -25.93
C LEU A 285 -20.07 -7.11 -25.07
N ILE A 286 -19.97 -7.35 -23.77
CA ILE A 286 -21.07 -7.43 -22.81
C ILE A 286 -20.83 -6.40 -21.70
N ASP A 287 -21.71 -5.42 -21.52
CA ASP A 287 -21.55 -4.41 -20.45
C ASP A 287 -21.98 -4.93 -19.07
N GLY A 288 -22.79 -6.00 -19.02
CA GLY A 288 -23.25 -6.64 -17.79
C GLY A 288 -22.36 -7.79 -17.34
N THR A 289 -22.67 -8.36 -16.17
CA THR A 289 -21.93 -9.48 -15.57
C THR A 289 -22.62 -10.84 -15.75
N THR A 290 -23.42 -10.97 -16.81
CA THR A 290 -24.17 -12.19 -17.10
C THR A 290 -24.31 -12.40 -18.61
N ALA A 291 -24.15 -13.64 -19.06
CA ALA A 291 -24.36 -14.06 -20.43
C ALA A 291 -25.28 -15.28 -20.49
N ARG A 292 -26.10 -15.35 -21.53
CA ARG A 292 -26.88 -16.55 -21.87
C ARG A 292 -26.27 -17.21 -23.09
N VAL A 293 -25.93 -18.49 -22.97
CA VAL A 293 -25.30 -19.31 -24.01
C VAL A 293 -26.25 -20.44 -24.36
N THR A 294 -26.42 -20.76 -25.63
CA THR A 294 -27.13 -21.98 -26.04
C THR A 294 -26.30 -23.21 -25.67
N ALA A 295 -26.90 -24.19 -25.00
CA ALA A 295 -26.26 -25.47 -24.73
C ALA A 295 -26.14 -26.25 -26.06
N GLU A 296 -24.91 -26.44 -26.52
CA GLU A 296 -24.58 -27.19 -27.73
C GLU A 296 -23.59 -28.31 -27.39
N GLY A 297 -24.00 -29.56 -27.62
CA GLY A 297 -23.21 -30.75 -27.30
C GLY A 297 -23.20 -31.11 -25.81
N ASP A 298 -22.41 -32.11 -25.45
CA ASP A 298 -22.38 -32.66 -24.09
C ASP A 298 -21.46 -31.88 -23.13
N GLN A 299 -20.49 -31.13 -23.67
CA GLN A 299 -19.50 -30.38 -22.89
C GLN A 299 -19.07 -29.08 -23.61
N ALA A 300 -18.78 -28.05 -22.83
CA ALA A 300 -18.15 -26.81 -23.29
C ALA A 300 -17.43 -26.12 -22.11
N TYR A 301 -16.37 -25.37 -22.42
CA TYR A 301 -15.61 -24.58 -21.46
C TYR A 301 -15.82 -23.09 -21.75
N PHE A 302 -15.87 -22.28 -20.70
CA PHE A 302 -16.10 -20.83 -20.81
C PHE A 302 -15.05 -20.06 -20.01
N ARG A 303 -14.65 -18.90 -20.52
CA ARG A 303 -13.90 -17.90 -19.78
C ARG A 303 -14.42 -16.51 -20.12
N VAL A 304 -14.24 -15.59 -19.17
CA VAL A 304 -14.60 -14.18 -19.35
C VAL A 304 -13.32 -13.37 -19.40
N LEU A 305 -13.24 -12.46 -20.36
CA LEU A 305 -12.16 -11.47 -20.46
C LEU A 305 -12.73 -10.08 -20.22
N SER A 306 -11.98 -9.22 -19.54
CA SER A 306 -12.30 -7.78 -19.44
C SER A 306 -11.72 -7.05 -20.66
N SER A 307 -12.39 -6.02 -21.19
CA SER A 307 -11.83 -5.25 -22.32
C SER A 307 -10.54 -4.49 -21.97
N ALA A 308 -10.25 -4.26 -20.69
CA ALA A 308 -8.94 -3.78 -20.26
C ALA A 308 -7.80 -4.80 -20.51
N SER A 309 -8.16 -6.05 -20.86
CA SER A 309 -7.24 -7.16 -21.12
C SER A 309 -7.25 -7.67 -22.57
N LEU A 310 -7.94 -7.00 -23.50
CA LEU A 310 -7.97 -7.37 -24.92
C LEU A 310 -6.97 -6.49 -25.71
N PRO A 311 -6.08 -7.07 -26.55
CA PRO A 311 -5.13 -6.31 -27.37
C PRO A 311 -5.79 -5.49 -28.49
#